data_AF-A0A1Y2CEA2-F1
#
_entry.id   AF-A0A1Y2CEA2-F1
#
_cell.length_a   1.000
_cell.length_b   1.000
_cell.length_c   1.000
_cell.angle_alpha   90.00
_cell.angle_beta   90.00
_cell.angle_gamma   90.00
#
_symmetry.space_group_name_H-M   'P 1'
#
loop_
_entity.id
_entity.type
_entity.pdbx_description
1 polymer ?
#
loop_
_entity_poly.entity_id
_entity_poly.type
_entity_poly.pdbx_seq_one_letter_code
_entity_poly.pdbx_strand_id
1 'polypeptide(L)'
;MAGLVRGHFGFEFTGSPKQLEYRVTGFYCENCNKTVSPTIRTLLYQDDYAGTDYEEGGENAAAKCKKCGYGEYLTRMCCGMGQWDSGKFHNHCTECIGLGSCINDYRNAHCRECGLHYFQGNSGFPCKCRKLFKLFKKVDRGDRVALAALCFYDEYGVDVKTRMMMTTPKKKREAAKARKTKTDM
;
A
#
# COMPACT_ATOMS: atom_id res chain seq x y z
N MET A 1 7.83 -3.56 2.62
CA MET A 1 7.51 -4.67 3.55
C MET A 1 6.02 -4.94 3.82
N ALA A 2 5.12 -3.94 3.74
CA ALA A 2 3.72 -4.16 4.13
C ALA A 2 2.99 -5.26 3.33
N GLY A 3 3.42 -5.55 2.10
CA GLY A 3 2.85 -6.62 1.27
C GLY A 3 2.96 -8.03 1.84
N LEU A 4 4.11 -8.35 2.44
CA LEU A 4 4.36 -9.65 3.07
C LEU A 4 3.46 -9.84 4.30
N VAL A 5 3.40 -8.83 5.16
CA VAL A 5 2.57 -8.89 6.37
C VAL A 5 1.07 -8.87 6.05
N ARG A 6 0.68 -8.23 4.95
CA ARG A 6 -0.72 -8.24 4.48
C ARG A 6 -1.13 -9.55 3.80
N GLY A 7 -0.24 -10.55 3.74
CA GLY A 7 -0.53 -11.87 3.16
C GLY A 7 -0.73 -11.84 1.65
N HIS A 8 -0.21 -10.82 0.96
CA HIS A 8 -0.35 -10.74 -0.50
C HIS A 8 0.54 -11.72 -1.25
N PHE A 9 1.61 -12.18 -0.61
CA PHE A 9 2.41 -13.28 -1.10
C PHE A 9 1.85 -14.53 -0.44
N GLY A 10 1.39 -15.50 -1.22
CA GLY A 10 0.59 -16.66 -0.80
C GLY A 10 1.28 -17.67 0.12
N PHE A 11 2.10 -17.21 1.05
CA PHE A 11 2.68 -17.99 2.14
C PHE A 11 2.39 -17.31 3.47
N GLU A 12 1.98 -18.11 4.45
CA GLU A 12 1.77 -17.64 5.81
C GLU A 12 3.13 -17.43 6.49
N PHE A 13 3.43 -16.21 6.89
CA PHE A 13 4.66 -15.92 7.62
C PHE A 13 4.49 -16.34 9.08
N THR A 14 5.13 -17.45 9.46
CA THR A 14 5.08 -18.03 10.81
C THR A 14 6.16 -17.45 11.72
N GLY A 15 7.00 -16.54 11.21
CA GLY A 15 8.15 -15.99 11.95
C GLY A 15 9.33 -16.94 12.05
N SER A 16 9.27 -18.11 11.40
CA SER A 16 10.38 -19.06 11.39
C SER A 16 11.58 -18.49 10.64
N PRO A 17 12.80 -18.53 11.22
CA PRO A 17 14.03 -18.07 10.55
C PRO A 17 14.27 -18.75 9.19
N LYS A 18 13.77 -19.97 8.99
CA LYS A 18 13.88 -20.70 7.72
C LYS A 18 13.10 -20.03 6.59
N GLN A 19 11.98 -19.36 6.89
CA GLN A 19 11.19 -18.66 5.87
C GLN A 19 11.93 -17.47 5.28
N LEU A 20 12.86 -16.87 6.04
CA LEU A 20 13.68 -15.76 5.55
C LEU A 20 14.60 -16.18 4.38
N GLU A 21 14.91 -17.47 4.27
CA GLU A 21 15.76 -18.02 3.21
C GLU A 21 14.97 -18.41 1.95
N TYR A 22 13.64 -18.27 1.96
CA TYR A 22 12.83 -18.53 0.78
C TYR A 22 13.18 -17.55 -0.33
N ARG A 23 13.40 -18.09 -1.53
CA ARG A 23 13.68 -17.31 -2.73
C ARG A 23 12.39 -16.91 -3.39
N VAL A 24 12.26 -15.62 -3.67
CA VAL A 24 11.20 -15.11 -4.55
C VAL A 24 11.62 -15.23 -6.00
N THR A 25 10.63 -15.27 -6.90
CA THR A 25 10.86 -15.17 -8.34
C THR A 25 11.66 -13.91 -8.64
N GLY A 26 12.85 -14.10 -9.20
CA GLY A 26 13.84 -13.06 -9.44
C GLY A 26 13.61 -12.22 -10.70
N PHE A 27 14.55 -11.30 -10.95
CA PHE A 27 14.67 -10.54 -12.19
C PHE A 27 15.82 -11.09 -13.06
N TYR A 28 15.84 -10.76 -14.35
CA TYR A 28 16.89 -11.19 -15.27
C TYR A 28 17.98 -10.11 -15.38
N CYS A 29 19.23 -10.46 -15.07
CA CYS A 29 20.35 -9.56 -15.25
C CYS A 29 20.90 -9.68 -16.67
N GLU A 30 20.69 -8.65 -17.48
CA GLU A 30 21.15 -8.59 -18.88
C GLU A 30 22.69 -8.61 -19.00
N ASN A 31 23.40 -7.90 -18.11
CA ASN A 31 24.87 -7.87 -18.11
C ASN A 31 25.52 -9.25 -17.88
N CYS A 32 24.85 -10.14 -17.17
CA CYS A 32 25.40 -11.45 -16.77
C CYS A 32 24.67 -12.64 -17.39
N ASN A 33 23.58 -12.40 -18.12
CA ASN A 33 22.68 -13.40 -18.67
C ASN A 33 22.22 -14.44 -17.63
N LYS A 34 21.79 -13.98 -16.45
CA LYS A 34 21.37 -14.85 -15.34
C LYS A 34 20.20 -14.25 -14.57
N THR A 35 19.29 -15.11 -14.13
CA THR A 35 18.24 -14.73 -13.17
C THR A 35 18.83 -14.52 -11.78
N VAL A 36 18.49 -13.41 -11.15
CA VAL A 36 18.84 -13.06 -9.77
C VAL A 36 17.62 -13.32 -8.90
N SER A 37 17.65 -14.40 -8.12
CA SER A 37 16.55 -14.76 -7.20
C SER A 37 16.91 -14.42 -5.75
N PRO A 38 16.53 -13.24 -5.24
CA PRO A 38 16.84 -12.84 -3.86
C PRO A 38 16.00 -13.64 -2.86
N THR A 39 16.45 -13.62 -1.61
CA THR A 39 15.70 -14.21 -0.49
C THR A 39 14.72 -13.19 0.08
N ILE A 40 13.71 -13.66 0.83
CA ILE A 40 12.85 -12.77 1.63
C ILE A 40 13.72 -11.89 2.52
N ARG A 41 14.73 -12.46 3.19
CA ARG A 41 15.69 -11.72 4.02
C ARG A 41 16.28 -10.54 3.28
N THR A 42 16.78 -10.77 2.06
CA THR A 42 17.37 -9.71 1.22
C THR A 42 16.36 -8.58 0.99
N LEU A 43 15.11 -8.91 0.69
CA LEU A 43 14.06 -7.93 0.45
C LEU A 43 13.57 -7.21 1.71
N LEU A 44 13.76 -7.80 2.90
CA LEU A 44 13.45 -7.12 4.17
C LEU A 44 14.29 -5.86 4.37
N TYR A 45 15.52 -5.88 3.85
CA TYR A 45 16.50 -4.79 3.98
C TYR A 45 16.55 -3.91 2.72
N GLN A 46 15.54 -3.99 1.87
CA GLN A 46 15.39 -3.04 0.77
C GLN A 46 14.87 -1.71 1.34
N ASP A 47 15.66 -0.65 1.19
CA ASP A 47 15.26 0.69 1.58
C ASP A 47 14.17 1.24 0.65
N ASP A 48 13.43 2.23 1.16
CA ASP A 48 12.61 3.09 0.31
C ASP A 48 13.52 3.88 -0.62
N TYR A 49 13.12 4.01 -1.89
CA TYR A 49 13.95 4.60 -2.92
C TYR A 49 14.07 6.12 -2.76
N ALA A 50 15.29 6.63 -2.51
CA ALA A 50 15.54 8.04 -2.22
C ALA A 50 15.58 8.99 -3.45
N GLY A 51 15.46 8.47 -4.67
CA GLY A 51 15.43 9.29 -5.89
C GLY A 51 16.69 9.27 -6.77
N THR A 52 17.76 8.58 -6.36
CA THR A 52 19.08 8.64 -7.04
C THR A 52 19.38 7.54 -8.05
N ASP A 53 18.82 6.33 -7.91
CA ASP A 53 19.03 5.22 -8.86
C ASP A 53 18.04 5.30 -10.04
N TYR A 54 18.43 6.02 -11.10
CA TYR A 54 17.63 6.18 -12.30
C TYR A 54 18.30 5.52 -13.51
N GLU A 55 17.52 4.76 -14.28
CA GLU A 55 17.86 4.10 -15.57
C GLU A 55 19.02 3.08 -15.57
N GLU A 56 20.14 3.30 -14.89
CA GLU A 56 21.32 2.43 -14.93
C GLU A 56 21.34 1.34 -13.83
N GLY A 57 20.24 1.21 -13.10
CA GLY A 57 20.01 0.12 -12.16
C GLY A 57 20.15 0.55 -10.71
N GLY A 58 19.41 -0.14 -9.85
CA GLY A 58 19.30 0.11 -8.42
C GLY A 58 20.62 -0.11 -7.69
N GLU A 59 21.52 0.86 -7.76
CA GLU A 59 22.79 0.86 -7.03
C GLU A 59 22.56 0.67 -5.53
N ASN A 60 21.43 1.13 -4.98
CA ASN A 60 21.07 0.95 -3.59
C ASN A 60 20.04 -0.19 -3.38
N ALA A 61 19.63 -0.89 -4.44
CA ALA A 61 18.69 -2.00 -4.32
C ALA A 61 19.29 -3.14 -3.50
N ALA A 62 18.51 -3.74 -2.59
CA ALA A 62 18.98 -4.89 -1.83
C ALA A 62 19.13 -6.15 -2.71
N ALA A 63 18.31 -6.31 -3.75
CA ALA A 63 18.38 -7.42 -4.67
C ALA A 63 19.34 -7.10 -5.83
N LYS A 64 20.58 -7.60 -5.73
CA LYS A 64 21.63 -7.36 -6.73
C LYS A 64 22.18 -8.62 -7.37
N CYS A 65 22.57 -8.50 -8.63
CA CYS A 65 23.46 -9.44 -9.29
C CYS A 65 24.85 -9.36 -8.64
N LYS A 66 25.29 -10.45 -8.01
CA LYS A 66 26.58 -10.50 -7.29
C LYS A 66 27.81 -10.26 -8.18
N LYS A 67 27.68 -10.43 -9.50
CA LYS A 67 28.82 -10.34 -10.43
C LYS A 67 29.05 -8.92 -10.93
N CYS A 68 27.99 -8.21 -11.33
CA CYS A 68 28.10 -6.87 -11.94
C CYS A 68 27.50 -5.75 -11.08
N GLY A 69 26.88 -6.05 -9.94
CA GLY A 69 26.27 -5.05 -9.07
C GLY A 69 24.90 -4.54 -9.51
N TYR A 70 24.45 -4.83 -10.74
CA TYR A 70 23.12 -4.45 -11.23
C TYR A 70 22.02 -4.94 -10.29
N GLY A 71 21.13 -4.04 -9.87
CA GLY A 71 20.09 -4.31 -8.89
C GLY A 71 18.73 -3.79 -9.31
N GLU A 72 17.69 -4.43 -8.77
CA GLU A 72 16.30 -4.02 -8.96
C GLU A 72 15.54 -4.07 -7.63
N TYR A 73 14.54 -3.21 -7.52
CA TYR A 73 13.67 -3.14 -6.36
C TYR A 73 12.44 -4.00 -6.60
N LEU A 74 12.05 -4.80 -5.60
CA LEU A 74 10.72 -5.41 -5.63
C LEU A 74 9.68 -4.38 -5.15
N THR A 75 8.93 -3.82 -6.09
CA THR A 75 7.94 -2.76 -5.86
C THR A 75 6.52 -3.30 -5.77
N ARG A 76 5.57 -2.41 -5.41
CA ARG A 76 4.11 -2.68 -5.37
C ARG A 76 3.67 -3.90 -4.54
N MET A 77 4.56 -4.41 -3.69
CA MET A 77 4.30 -5.49 -2.75
C MET A 77 3.05 -5.20 -1.88
N CYS A 78 2.90 -3.96 -1.43
CA CYS A 78 1.80 -3.54 -0.55
C CYS A 78 0.43 -3.56 -1.22
N CYS A 79 0.39 -3.62 -2.56
CA CYS A 79 -0.82 -3.75 -3.36
C CYS A 79 -1.06 -5.20 -3.84
N GLY A 80 -0.19 -6.13 -3.41
CA GLY A 80 -0.20 -7.52 -3.86
C GLY A 80 0.14 -7.74 -5.33
N MET A 81 0.73 -6.74 -5.97
CA MET A 81 1.18 -6.80 -7.36
C MET A 81 2.70 -6.62 -7.39
N GLY A 82 3.44 -7.50 -6.72
CA GLY A 82 4.90 -7.44 -6.69
C GLY A 82 5.48 -7.32 -8.09
N GLN A 83 6.26 -6.27 -8.35
CA GLN A 83 6.85 -6.00 -9.67
C GLN A 83 8.30 -5.55 -9.52
N TRP A 84 9.19 -6.11 -10.33
CA TRP A 84 10.57 -5.67 -10.41
C TRP A 84 10.67 -4.37 -11.20
N ASP A 85 11.39 -3.39 -10.65
CA ASP A 85 11.57 -2.06 -11.24
C ASP A 85 12.91 -1.46 -10.76
N SER A 86 13.38 -0.45 -11.46
CA SER A 86 14.48 0.46 -11.10
C SER A 86 14.38 1.10 -9.71
N GLY A 87 13.20 1.05 -9.07
CA GLY A 87 12.96 1.64 -7.75
C GLY A 87 12.36 3.03 -7.80
N LYS A 88 12.33 3.70 -8.96
CA LYS A 88 11.76 5.05 -9.15
C LYS A 88 10.41 5.25 -8.48
N PHE A 89 9.55 4.23 -8.54
CA PHE A 89 8.21 4.25 -7.99
C PHE A 89 8.07 3.44 -6.69
N HIS A 90 9.17 3.27 -5.93
CA HIS A 90 9.20 2.53 -4.67
C HIS A 90 9.31 3.45 -3.45
N ASN A 91 8.26 4.23 -3.21
CA ASN A 91 8.16 5.10 -2.04
C ASN A 91 7.00 4.65 -1.14
N HIS A 92 7.20 4.65 0.18
CA HIS A 92 6.13 4.42 1.15
C HIS A 92 5.86 5.66 1.98
N CYS A 93 4.58 5.88 2.28
CA CYS A 93 4.14 6.81 3.28
C CYS A 93 4.13 6.14 4.65
N THR A 94 4.90 6.71 5.58
CA THR A 94 4.98 6.31 6.99
C THR A 94 3.89 6.94 7.86
N GLU A 95 3.18 7.95 7.35
CA GLU A 95 2.03 8.58 8.04
C GLU A 95 0.75 7.74 7.95
N CYS A 96 0.68 6.79 7.01
CA CYS A 96 -0.42 5.83 6.94
C CYS A 96 -0.37 4.84 8.10
N ILE A 97 -1.55 4.53 8.66
CA ILE A 97 -1.69 3.56 9.76
C ILE A 97 -1.09 2.18 9.44
N GLY A 98 -0.61 1.50 10.49
CA GLY A 98 -0.03 0.17 10.38
C GLY A 98 1.38 0.22 9.79
N LEU A 99 1.58 -0.48 8.67
CA LEU A 99 2.89 -0.60 8.00
C LEU A 99 3.10 0.44 6.89
N GLY A 100 2.32 1.51 6.89
CA GLY A 100 2.32 2.49 5.81
C GLY A 100 1.58 2.02 4.54
N SER A 101 1.71 2.83 3.49
CA SER A 101 1.15 2.58 2.15
C SER A 101 2.15 2.98 1.07
N CYS A 102 2.22 2.24 -0.04
CA CYS A 102 2.97 2.71 -1.21
C CYS A 102 2.34 4.02 -1.71
N ILE A 103 3.18 5.01 -1.98
CA ILE A 103 2.81 6.28 -2.63
C ILE A 103 3.33 6.36 -4.07
N ASN A 104 4.12 5.37 -4.50
CA ASN A 104 4.76 5.29 -5.81
C ASN A 104 5.80 6.40 -6.00
N ASP A 105 5.36 7.60 -6.38
CA ASP A 105 6.22 8.74 -6.64
C ASP A 105 6.62 9.44 -5.33
N TYR A 106 7.90 9.75 -5.15
CA TYR A 106 8.39 10.45 -3.95
C TYR A 106 7.79 11.86 -3.80
N ARG A 107 7.27 12.43 -4.90
CA ARG A 107 6.60 13.73 -4.91
C ARG A 107 5.15 13.65 -4.47
N ASN A 108 4.65 12.46 -4.16
CA ASN A 108 3.36 12.31 -3.52
C ASN A 108 3.49 12.56 -2.01
N ALA A 109 2.49 13.20 -1.43
CA ALA A 109 2.44 13.52 0.00
C ALA A 109 1.19 12.94 0.65
N HIS A 110 1.26 12.74 1.97
CA HIS A 110 0.10 12.35 2.76
C HIS A 110 -0.68 13.57 3.24
N CYS A 111 -1.99 13.58 3.03
CA CYS A 111 -2.84 14.63 3.56
C CYS A 111 -3.39 14.23 4.94
N ARG A 112 -2.93 14.90 6.00
CA ARG A 112 -3.41 14.66 7.38
C ARG A 112 -4.90 14.97 7.60
N GLU A 113 -5.51 15.74 6.71
CA GLU A 113 -6.92 16.14 6.85
C GLU A 113 -7.88 15.08 6.30
N CYS A 114 -7.60 14.50 5.13
CA CYS A 114 -8.45 13.46 4.52
C CYS A 114 -7.86 12.05 4.57
N GLY A 115 -6.59 11.89 4.95
CA GLY A 115 -5.86 10.62 5.00
C GLY A 115 -5.45 10.06 3.64
N LEU A 116 -5.68 10.80 2.54
CA LEU A 116 -5.35 10.38 1.18
C LEU A 116 -3.97 10.88 0.75
N HIS A 117 -3.38 10.22 -0.25
CA HIS A 117 -2.20 10.75 -0.91
C HIS A 117 -2.61 11.74 -1.99
N TYR A 118 -1.64 12.53 -2.47
CA TYR A 118 -1.82 13.41 -3.60
C TYR A 118 -0.45 13.80 -4.14
N PHE A 119 -0.38 14.14 -5.44
CA PHE A 119 0.83 14.70 -6.02
C PHE A 119 1.06 16.12 -5.50
N GLN A 120 2.08 16.29 -4.66
CA GLN A 120 2.52 17.58 -4.14
C GLN A 120 3.51 18.25 -5.10
N GLY A 121 4.23 17.47 -5.90
CA GLY A 121 5.27 17.99 -6.78
C GLY A 121 6.41 18.66 -6.01
N ASN A 122 7.31 19.34 -6.73
CA ASN A 122 8.44 20.04 -6.10
C ASN A 122 8.03 21.42 -5.55
N SER A 123 6.85 21.91 -5.93
CA SER A 123 6.37 23.26 -5.65
C SER A 123 5.26 23.34 -4.60
N GLY A 124 4.84 22.20 -4.02
CA GLY A 124 3.89 22.21 -2.90
C GLY A 124 2.41 22.33 -3.33
N PHE A 125 2.00 21.69 -4.43
CA PHE A 125 0.59 21.65 -4.83
C PHE A 125 -0.28 21.18 -3.66
N PRO A 126 -1.40 21.83 -3.34
CA PRO A 126 -2.21 21.46 -2.19
C PRO A 126 -3.10 20.24 -2.50
N CYS A 127 -3.37 19.43 -1.49
CA CYS A 127 -4.37 18.36 -1.59
C CYS A 127 -5.73 18.91 -2.05
N LYS A 128 -6.43 18.18 -2.94
CA LYS A 128 -7.76 18.55 -3.44
C LYS A 128 -8.79 18.74 -2.31
N CYS A 129 -8.65 17.99 -1.20
CA CYS A 129 -9.56 18.11 -0.05
C CYS A 129 -9.56 19.52 0.56
N ARG A 130 -8.45 20.27 0.46
CA ARG A 130 -8.39 21.67 0.96
C ARG A 130 -9.27 22.62 0.18
N LYS A 131 -9.49 22.35 -1.12
CA LYS A 131 -10.48 23.09 -1.91
C LYS A 131 -11.88 22.73 -1.45
N LEU A 132 -12.14 21.45 -1.22
CA LEU A 132 -13.45 20.96 -0.77
C LEU A 132 -13.79 21.42 0.66
N PHE A 133 -12.84 21.46 1.60
CA PHE A 133 -13.05 22.02 2.96
C PHE A 133 -13.44 23.50 2.96
N LYS A 134 -12.93 24.29 2.02
CA LYS A 134 -13.39 25.68 1.82
C LYS A 134 -14.84 25.75 1.33
N LEU A 135 -15.28 24.78 0.51
CA LEU A 135 -16.71 24.62 0.15
C LEU A 135 -17.54 24.08 1.33
N PHE A 136 -17.01 23.14 2.13
CA PHE A 136 -17.71 22.50 3.26
C PHE A 136 -17.96 23.41 4.47
N LYS A 137 -17.25 24.54 4.59
CA LYS A 137 -17.62 25.59 5.57
C LYS A 137 -18.99 26.23 5.29
N LYS A 138 -19.55 26.03 4.09
CA LYS A 138 -20.88 26.53 3.70
C LYS A 138 -21.99 25.46 3.71
N VAL A 139 -21.69 24.22 4.08
CA VAL A 139 -22.66 23.10 4.04
C VAL A 139 -22.89 22.58 5.45
N ASP A 140 -24.16 22.35 5.78
CA ASP A 140 -24.64 21.98 7.11
C ASP A 140 -24.09 20.63 7.60
N ARG A 141 -24.06 20.41 8.91
CA ARG A 141 -23.34 19.26 9.53
C ARG A 141 -23.82 17.88 9.06
N GLY A 142 -25.06 17.76 8.61
CA GLY A 142 -25.67 16.49 8.18
C GLY A 142 -25.04 15.86 6.94
N ASP A 143 -24.54 16.68 5.99
CA ASP A 143 -24.12 16.20 4.66
C ASP A 143 -22.64 15.83 4.54
N ARG A 144 -21.86 16.01 5.62
CA ARG A 144 -20.40 15.77 5.61
C ARG A 144 -20.02 14.30 5.50
N VAL A 145 -20.90 13.38 5.93
CA VAL A 145 -20.66 11.93 5.90
C VAL A 145 -20.79 11.36 4.48
N ALA A 146 -21.71 11.89 3.66
CA ALA A 146 -21.93 11.42 2.30
C ALA A 146 -20.79 11.79 1.34
N LEU A 147 -20.10 12.92 1.57
CA LEU A 147 -19.04 13.42 0.69
C LEU A 147 -17.64 12.90 1.01
N ALA A 148 -17.36 12.49 2.25
CA ALA A 148 -16.13 11.77 2.58
C ALA A 148 -15.99 10.49 1.74
N ALA A 149 -17.11 9.83 1.41
CA ALA A 149 -17.15 8.66 0.53
C ALA A 149 -16.70 8.96 -0.91
N LEU A 150 -16.90 10.18 -1.41
CA LEU A 150 -16.52 10.57 -2.78
C LEU A 150 -15.02 10.82 -2.94
N CYS A 151 -14.31 11.20 -1.87
CA CYS A 151 -12.85 11.41 -1.94
C CYS A 151 -12.08 10.08 -2.08
N PHE A 152 -12.66 8.95 -1.67
CA PHE A 152 -12.03 7.63 -1.81
C PHE A 152 -12.07 7.06 -3.24
N TYR A 153 -12.85 7.66 -4.16
CA TYR A 153 -13.08 7.12 -5.50
C TYR A 153 -11.95 7.38 -6.52
N ASP A 154 -11.11 8.41 -6.32
CA ASP A 154 -10.30 8.98 -7.43
C ASP A 154 -8.92 8.30 -7.62
N GLU A 155 -8.34 7.63 -6.61
CA GLU A 155 -6.92 7.19 -6.72
C GLU A 155 -6.69 5.74 -7.15
N TYR A 156 -7.69 4.85 -7.13
CA TYR A 156 -7.44 3.41 -7.41
C TYR A 156 -8.49 2.66 -8.24
N GLY A 157 -9.63 3.27 -8.63
CA GLY A 157 -10.63 2.55 -9.43
C GLY A 157 -11.17 1.25 -8.80
N VAL A 158 -11.06 1.09 -7.47
CA VAL A 158 -11.56 -0.09 -6.76
C VAL A 158 -12.88 0.24 -6.06
N ASP A 159 -13.94 -0.50 -6.42
CA ASP A 159 -15.27 -0.42 -5.82
C ASP A 159 -15.23 -0.77 -4.31
N VAL A 160 -15.68 0.18 -3.48
CA VAL A 160 -15.69 0.07 -2.01
C VAL A 160 -16.84 -0.81 -1.49
N LYS A 161 -17.80 -1.23 -2.34
CA LYS A 161 -18.88 -2.13 -1.91
C LYS A 161 -18.36 -3.41 -1.25
N THR A 162 -17.17 -3.87 -1.62
CA THR A 162 -16.60 -5.11 -1.07
C THR A 162 -16.00 -4.95 0.34
N ARG A 163 -15.64 -3.73 0.77
CA ARG A 163 -14.93 -3.54 2.06
C ARG A 163 -15.83 -3.09 3.22
N MET A 164 -16.95 -2.40 2.96
CA MET A 164 -17.90 -2.05 4.02
C MET A 164 -18.86 -3.19 4.41
N MET A 165 -18.94 -4.27 3.62
CA MET A 165 -19.76 -5.43 3.99
C MET A 165 -19.11 -6.39 5.00
N MET A 166 -17.82 -6.21 5.37
CA MET A 166 -17.10 -7.16 6.23
C MET A 166 -16.99 -6.78 7.71
N THR A 167 -17.58 -5.66 8.17
CA THR A 167 -17.50 -5.27 9.60
C THR A 167 -18.84 -5.15 10.32
N THR A 168 -19.94 -5.62 9.74
CA THR A 168 -21.16 -5.85 10.53
C THR A 168 -21.22 -7.31 10.98
N PRO A 169 -21.12 -7.61 12.29
CA PRO A 169 -21.45 -8.94 12.78
C PRO A 169 -22.95 -9.18 12.55
N LYS A 170 -23.30 -10.02 11.56
CA LYS A 170 -24.66 -10.53 11.34
C LYS A 170 -25.32 -11.06 12.63
N LYS A 171 -24.51 -11.48 13.60
CA LYS A 171 -24.96 -12.08 14.88
C LYS A 171 -25.78 -11.16 15.79
N LYS A 172 -25.78 -9.81 15.64
CA LYS A 172 -26.56 -8.94 16.54
C LYS A 172 -28.03 -8.71 16.11
N ARG A 173 -28.38 -8.97 14.84
CA ARG A 173 -29.77 -8.77 14.35
C ARG A 173 -30.68 -9.98 14.58
N GLU A 174 -30.13 -11.18 14.67
CA GLU A 174 -30.91 -12.39 14.93
C GLU A 174 -31.26 -12.55 16.42
N ALA A 175 -30.37 -12.11 17.33
CA ALA A 175 -30.64 -12.13 18.77
C ALA A 175 -31.75 -11.15 19.21
N ALA A 176 -31.96 -10.05 18.48
CA ALA A 176 -33.01 -9.07 18.79
C ALA A 176 -34.40 -9.52 18.32
N LYS A 177 -34.49 -10.38 17.28
CA LYS A 177 -35.77 -10.95 16.82
C LYS A 177 -36.23 -12.12 17.67
N ALA A 178 -35.32 -12.91 18.23
CA ALA A 178 -35.66 -14.03 19.12
C ALA A 178 -36.18 -13.60 20.51
N ARG A 179 -35.92 -12.35 20.95
CA ARG A 179 -36.40 -11.82 22.24
C ARG A 179 -37.81 -11.23 22.19
N LYS A 180 -38.35 -10.90 21.01
CA LYS A 180 -39.70 -10.33 20.89
C LYS A 180 -40.84 -11.35 20.82
N THR A 181 -40.53 -12.64 20.64
CA THR A 181 -41.54 -13.71 20.56
C THR A 181 -41.75 -14.47 21.87
N LYS A 182 -41.14 -14.03 22.98
CA LYS A 182 -41.26 -14.68 24.31
C LYS A 182 -41.99 -13.85 25.37
N THR A 183 -42.58 -12.72 25.00
CA THR A 183 -43.30 -11.84 25.94
C THR A 183 -44.81 -11.74 25.70
N ASP A 184 -45.35 -12.49 24.73
CA ASP A 184 -46.80 -12.53 24.43
C ASP A 184 -47.34 -13.98 24.47
N MET A 185 -47.09 -14.69 25.57
CA MET A 185 -47.88 -15.87 26.00
C MET A 185 -48.03 -15.86 27.52
#